data_AF-A0A6P1V687-F1
#
_entry.id   AF-A0A6P1V687-F1
#
_cell.length_a   1.000
_cell.length_b   1.000
_cell.length_c   1.000
_cell.angle_alpha   90.00
_cell.angle_beta   90.00
_cell.angle_gamma   90.00
#
_symmetry.space_group_name_H-M   'P 1'
#
loop_
_entity.id
_entity.type
_entity.pdbx_description
1 polymer ?
#
loop_
_entity_poly.entity_id
_entity_poly.type
_entity_poly.pdbx_seq_one_letter_code
_entity_poly.pdbx_strand_id
1 'polypeptide(L)'
;MGSYSPERKAAVIARMLPPHSQSIYKISRQEETTYDDGKSPREWSQDARFSVFVETAPLSAHAVAEYCRRKSLYPEQTQQWKDEFMQPSQREEKTEIKRLKKENQQINREIARKDKALAEAAALLILEKS
;
A
#
# COMPACT_ATOMS: atom_id res chain seq x y z
N MET A 1 -0.46 10.92 -0.33
CA MET A 1 -1.75 11.63 -0.16
C MET A 1 -2.37 11.82 -1.53
N GLY A 2 -3.44 11.12 -1.87
CA GLY A 2 -4.12 11.31 -3.15
C GLY A 2 -4.89 12.62 -3.16
N SER A 3 -4.22 13.74 -3.39
CA SER A 3 -4.91 15.02 -3.58
C SER A 3 -5.57 15.00 -4.96
N TYR A 4 -6.90 15.19 -5.00
CA TYR A 4 -7.63 15.37 -6.25
C TYR A 4 -7.01 16.50 -7.08
N SER A 5 -6.86 16.28 -8.39
CA SER A 5 -6.32 17.30 -9.28
C SER A 5 -7.19 18.56 -9.22
N PRO A 6 -6.59 19.77 -9.30
CA PRO A 6 -7.35 21.02 -9.27
C PRO A 6 -8.40 21.09 -10.39
N GLU A 7 -8.10 20.49 -11.54
CA GLU A 7 -9.01 20.34 -12.68
C GLU A 7 -10.25 19.51 -12.35
N ARG A 8 -10.08 18.40 -11.61
CA ARG A 8 -11.20 17.56 -11.20
C ARG A 8 -12.15 18.35 -10.29
N LYS A 9 -11.60 19.07 -9.30
CA LYS A 9 -12.39 19.92 -8.39
C LYS A 9 -13.16 21.00 -9.15
N ALA A 10 -12.50 21.65 -10.11
CA ALA A 10 -13.14 22.67 -10.94
C ALA A 10 -14.29 22.10 -11.77
N ALA A 11 -14.13 20.89 -12.33
CA ALA A 11 -15.17 20.22 -13.11
C ALA A 11 -16.40 19.82 -12.26
N VAL A 12 -16.17 19.36 -11.02
CA VAL A 12 -17.27 19.08 -10.07
C VAL A 12 -18.05 20.37 -9.79
N ILE A 13 -17.34 21.46 -9.51
CA ILE A 13 -17.90 22.77 -9.18
C ILE A 13 -18.69 23.36 -10.37
N ALA A 14 -18.18 23.22 -11.60
CA ALA A 14 -18.87 23.69 -12.80
C ALA A 14 -20.25 23.03 -12.99
N ARG A 15 -20.39 21.76 -12.60
CA ARG A 15 -21.67 21.01 -12.68
C ARG A 15 -22.64 21.37 -11.55
N MET A 16 -22.16 22.06 -10.53
CA MET A 16 -22.99 22.62 -9.45
C MET A 16 -23.51 24.02 -9.79
N LEU A 17 -22.97 24.66 -10.82
CA LEU A 17 -23.27 26.05 -11.20
C LEU A 17 -24.11 26.12 -12.49
N PRO A 18 -24.97 27.15 -12.67
CA PRO A 18 -25.70 27.38 -13.91
C PRO A 18 -24.75 27.65 -15.10
N PRO A 19 -25.15 27.33 -16.35
CA PRO A 19 -26.50 26.95 -16.83
C PRO A 19 -26.83 25.45 -16.73
N HIS A 20 -25.91 24.63 -16.22
CA HIS A 20 -26.04 23.17 -16.18
C HIS A 20 -25.97 22.61 -14.76
N SER A 21 -26.70 23.23 -13.83
CA SER A 21 -26.76 22.79 -12.43
C SER A 21 -27.38 21.40 -12.31
N GLN A 22 -26.59 20.42 -11.85
CA GLN A 22 -27.03 19.06 -11.57
C GLN A 22 -27.19 18.84 -10.06
N SER A 23 -28.04 17.90 -9.65
CA SER A 23 -28.21 17.59 -8.23
C SER A 23 -26.96 16.94 -7.67
N ILE A 24 -26.60 17.30 -6.43
CA ILE A 24 -25.42 16.75 -5.75
C ILE A 24 -25.50 15.22 -5.67
N TYR A 25 -26.69 14.63 -5.52
CA TYR A 25 -26.88 13.17 -5.56
C TYR A 25 -26.50 12.54 -6.91
N LYS A 26 -26.89 13.18 -8.02
CA LYS A 26 -26.53 12.75 -9.38
C LYS A 26 -25.03 12.91 -9.63
N ILE A 27 -24.44 13.99 -9.12
CA ILE A 27 -23.00 14.24 -9.19
C ILE A 27 -22.25 13.21 -8.35
N SER A 28 -22.63 12.98 -7.09
CA SER A 28 -22.00 12.01 -6.18
C SER A 28 -22.10 10.57 -6.67
N ARG A 29 -23.19 10.18 -7.33
CA ARG A 29 -23.30 8.87 -7.99
C ARG A 29 -22.50 8.78 -9.29
N GLN A 30 -22.31 9.91 -9.97
CA GLN A 30 -21.42 10.04 -11.12
C GLN A 30 -19.94 10.19 -10.71
N GLU A 31 -19.69 10.54 -9.45
CA GLU A 31 -18.39 10.74 -8.83
C GLU A 31 -18.19 9.73 -7.70
N GLU A 32 -18.54 8.46 -7.95
CA GLU A 32 -18.31 7.39 -6.99
C GLU A 32 -16.91 7.51 -6.38
N THR A 33 -16.91 7.63 -5.06
CA THR A 33 -15.78 7.87 -4.18
C THR A 33 -14.68 6.84 -4.39
N THR A 34 -13.43 7.32 -4.51
CA THR A 34 -12.19 6.62 -4.11
C THR A 34 -12.06 5.13 -4.42
N TYR A 35 -12.66 4.66 -5.49
CA TYR A 35 -12.18 3.47 -6.18
C TYR A 35 -11.32 3.96 -7.32
N ASP A 36 -10.30 3.19 -7.65
CA ASP A 36 -9.24 3.54 -8.56
C ASP A 36 -9.81 3.58 -9.99
N ASP A 37 -10.60 4.63 -10.26
CA ASP A 37 -11.52 4.73 -11.39
C ASP A 37 -10.71 4.85 -12.67
N GLY A 38 -10.49 3.70 -13.32
CA GLY A 38 -9.62 3.53 -14.48
C GLY A 38 -8.50 2.51 -14.33
N LYS A 39 -8.29 1.93 -13.14
CA LYS A 39 -7.31 0.85 -12.93
C LYS A 39 -7.96 -0.53 -12.93
N SER A 40 -7.23 -1.50 -13.46
CA SER A 40 -7.66 -2.90 -13.39
C SER A 40 -7.85 -3.29 -11.92
N PRO A 41 -8.83 -4.14 -11.56
CA PRO A 41 -9.02 -4.59 -10.18
C PRO A 41 -7.72 -5.07 -9.50
N ARG A 42 -6.78 -5.60 -10.29
CA ARG A 42 -5.46 -6.07 -9.82
C ARG A 42 -4.51 -4.94 -9.41
N GLU A 43 -4.69 -3.74 -9.95
CA GLU A 43 -3.91 -2.54 -9.64
C GLU A 43 -4.53 -1.69 -8.52
N TRP A 44 -5.68 -2.10 -8.00
CA TRP A 44 -6.32 -1.40 -6.89
C TRP A 44 -5.42 -1.41 -5.67
N SER A 45 -5.25 -0.24 -5.08
CA SER A 45 -4.58 -0.06 -3.79
C SER A 45 -5.23 -0.93 -2.70
N GLN A 46 -4.43 -1.32 -1.69
CA GLN A 46 -4.94 -2.10 -0.55
C GLN A 46 -6.08 -1.38 0.17
N ASP A 47 -6.04 -0.04 0.26
CA ASP A 47 -7.09 0.79 0.85
C ASP A 47 -8.42 0.69 0.07
N ALA A 48 -8.36 0.68 -1.26
CA ALA A 48 -9.55 0.51 -2.11
C ALA A 48 -10.15 -0.90 -1.97
N ARG A 49 -9.32 -1.94 -1.93
CA ARG A 49 -9.77 -3.33 -1.71
C ARG A 49 -10.38 -3.50 -0.31
N PHE A 50 -9.79 -2.87 0.70
CA PHE A 50 -10.30 -2.90 2.08
C PHE A 50 -11.66 -2.20 2.20
N SER A 51 -11.86 -1.08 1.49
CA SER A 51 -13.15 -0.37 1.46
C SER A 51 -14.27 -1.28 0.95
N VAL A 52 -14.00 -2.05 -0.11
CA VAL A 52 -14.93 -3.10 -0.59
C VAL A 52 -15.25 -4.13 0.48
N PHE A 53 -14.27 -4.56 1.28
CA PHE A 53 -14.52 -5.53 2.35
C PHE A 53 -15.41 -4.97 3.45
N VAL A 54 -15.17 -3.73 3.87
CA VAL A 54 -15.99 -3.06 4.88
C VAL A 54 -17.43 -2.91 4.39
N GLU A 55 -17.61 -2.49 3.13
CA GLU A 55 -18.94 -2.33 2.52
C GLU A 55 -19.66 -3.68 2.32
N THR A 56 -18.92 -4.77 2.05
CA THR A 56 -19.49 -6.10 1.83
C THR A 56 -19.64 -6.93 3.11
N ALA A 57 -19.03 -6.55 4.23
CA ALA A 57 -19.07 -7.29 5.49
C ALA A 57 -20.49 -7.55 6.05
N PRO A 58 -21.45 -6.58 6.03
CA PRO A 58 -22.80 -6.84 6.52
C PRO A 58 -23.72 -7.48 5.48
N LEU A 59 -23.25 -7.68 4.24
CA LEU A 59 -24.09 -8.09 3.11
C LEU A 59 -24.21 -9.62 3.04
N SER A 60 -25.38 -10.10 2.64
CA SER A 60 -25.58 -11.51 2.28
C SER A 60 -24.84 -11.85 0.99
N ALA A 61 -24.57 -13.13 0.73
CA ALA A 61 -23.88 -13.57 -0.49
C ALA A 61 -24.53 -13.04 -1.79
N HIS A 62 -25.86 -12.94 -1.81
CA HIS A 62 -26.59 -12.37 -2.94
C HIS A 62 -26.35 -10.86 -3.09
N ALA A 63 -26.40 -10.11 -1.98
CA ALA A 63 -26.12 -8.67 -1.99
C ALA A 63 -24.66 -8.35 -2.33
N VAL A 64 -23.72 -9.21 -1.94
CA VAL A 64 -22.32 -9.12 -2.38
C VAL A 64 -22.20 -9.34 -3.89
N ALA A 65 -22.92 -10.32 -4.47
CA ALA A 65 -22.92 -10.52 -5.92
C ALA A 65 -23.49 -9.30 -6.68
N GLU A 66 -24.56 -8.69 -6.17
CA GLU A 66 -25.14 -7.44 -6.70
C GLU A 66 -24.16 -6.26 -6.57
N TYR A 67 -23.48 -6.14 -5.43
CA TYR A 67 -22.45 -5.12 -5.20
C TYR A 67 -21.29 -5.27 -6.18
N CYS A 68 -20.75 -6.48 -6.33
CA CYS A 68 -19.68 -6.81 -7.26
C CYS A 68 -20.06 -6.47 -8.71
N ARG A 69 -21.29 -6.79 -9.14
CA ARG A 69 -21.81 -6.42 -10.48
C ARG A 69 -21.83 -4.91 -10.70
N ARG A 70 -22.27 -4.14 -9.68
CA ARG A 70 -22.30 -2.66 -9.75
C ARG A 70 -20.91 -2.05 -9.82
N LYS A 71 -19.92 -2.69 -9.20
CA LYS A 71 -18.54 -2.23 -9.13
C LYS A 71 -17.61 -2.85 -10.19
N SER A 72 -18.14 -3.62 -11.14
CA SER A 72 -17.36 -4.36 -12.15
C SER A 72 -16.29 -5.28 -11.54
N LEU A 73 -16.60 -5.89 -10.40
CA LEU A 73 -15.76 -6.85 -9.70
C LEU A 73 -16.36 -8.25 -9.79
N TYR A 74 -15.51 -9.26 -9.68
CA TYR A 74 -15.95 -10.65 -9.52
C TYR A 74 -15.92 -11.05 -8.03
N PRO A 75 -16.93 -11.79 -7.54
CA PRO A 75 -16.92 -12.31 -6.17
C PRO A 75 -15.64 -13.11 -5.85
N GLU A 76 -15.12 -13.86 -6.83
CA GLU A 76 -13.90 -14.65 -6.72
C GLU A 76 -12.66 -13.78 -6.49
N GLN A 77 -12.57 -12.63 -7.16
CA GLN A 77 -11.48 -11.66 -6.95
C GLN A 77 -11.52 -11.06 -5.54
N THR A 78 -12.73 -10.76 -5.07
CA THR A 78 -12.92 -10.24 -3.71
C THR A 78 -12.50 -11.28 -2.68
N GLN A 79 -12.77 -12.56 -2.92
CA GLN A 79 -12.30 -13.66 -2.07
C GLN A 79 -10.79 -13.84 -2.14
N GLN A 80 -10.19 -13.82 -3.34
CA GLN A 80 -8.73 -13.87 -3.49
C GLN A 80 -8.02 -12.76 -2.72
N TRP A 81 -8.53 -11.53 -2.78
CA TRP A 81 -7.96 -10.44 -2.00
C TRP A 81 -8.15 -10.62 -0.49
N LYS A 82 -9.24 -11.24 -0.04
CA LYS A 82 -9.43 -11.59 1.38
C LYS A 82 -8.39 -12.60 1.80
N ASP A 83 -8.16 -13.62 0.99
CA ASP A 83 -7.15 -14.65 1.25
C ASP A 83 -5.74 -14.06 1.24
N GLU A 84 -5.41 -13.19 0.28
CA GLU A 84 -4.14 -12.44 0.23
C GLU A 84 -3.95 -11.52 1.45
N PHE A 85 -5.03 -10.90 1.93
CA PHE A 85 -5.00 -10.03 3.12
C PHE A 85 -4.78 -10.84 4.40
N MET A 86 -5.44 -12.00 4.51
CA MET A 86 -5.29 -12.92 5.65
C MET A 86 -3.96 -13.68 5.60
N GLN A 87 -3.40 -13.89 4.42
CA GLN A 87 -2.11 -14.54 4.20
C GLN A 87 -1.15 -13.57 3.50
N PRO A 88 -0.60 -12.58 4.23
CA PRO A 88 0.39 -11.68 3.64
C PRO A 88 1.53 -12.50 3.04
N SER A 89 1.93 -12.16 1.82
CA SER A 89 2.99 -12.86 1.08
C SER A 89 4.29 -12.86 1.88
N GLN A 90 4.52 -13.92 2.65
CA GLN A 90 5.76 -14.10 3.40
C GLN A 90 6.99 -14.21 2.50
N ARG A 91 6.80 -14.30 1.17
CA ARG A 91 7.89 -14.52 0.23
C ARG A 91 8.80 -13.30 0.13
N GLU A 92 8.21 -12.11 -0.01
CA GLU A 92 8.95 -10.85 -0.10
C GLU A 92 9.64 -10.53 1.23
N GLU A 93 8.91 -10.67 2.34
CA GLU A 93 9.45 -10.48 3.68
C GLU A 93 10.62 -11.44 3.98
N LYS A 94 10.50 -12.74 3.62
CA LYS A 94 11.59 -13.71 3.79
C LYS A 94 12.82 -13.37 2.94
N THR A 95 12.64 -12.83 1.73
CA THR A 95 13.78 -12.42 0.91
C THR A 95 14.49 -11.21 1.49
N GLU A 96 13.74 -10.23 1.98
CA GLU A 96 14.28 -9.03 2.58
C GLU A 96 15.02 -9.33 3.90
N ILE A 97 14.41 -10.15 4.78
CA ILE A 97 15.05 -10.62 6.02
C ILE A 97 16.37 -11.31 5.73
N LYS A 98 16.44 -12.16 4.69
CA LYS A 98 17.68 -12.84 4.32
C LYS A 98 18.75 -11.85 3.83
N ARG A 99 18.36 -10.82 3.07
CA ARG A 99 19.27 -9.78 2.59
C ARG A 99 19.84 -8.98 3.77
N LEU A 100 18.98 -8.45 4.62
CA LEU A 100 19.35 -7.68 5.80
C LEU A 100 20.23 -8.50 6.76
N LYS A 101 19.94 -9.79 6.93
CA LYS A 101 20.77 -10.67 7.77
C LYS A 101 22.19 -10.83 7.23
N LYS A 102 22.35 -10.98 5.91
CA LYS A 102 23.68 -11.06 5.28
C LYS A 102 24.45 -9.76 5.41
N GLU A 103 23.78 -8.63 5.19
CA GLU A 103 24.37 -7.30 5.35
C GLU A 103 24.81 -7.04 6.78
N ASN A 104 23.97 -7.36 7.76
CA ASN A 104 24.30 -7.22 9.17
C ASN A 104 25.50 -8.10 9.56
N GLN A 105 25.56 -9.33 9.06
CA GLN A 105 26.70 -10.22 9.27
C GLN A 105 27.99 -9.66 8.65
N GLN A 106 27.91 -9.06 7.46
CA GLN A 106 29.06 -8.44 6.80
C GLN A 106 29.56 -7.23 7.58
N ILE A 107 28.66 -6.33 7.98
CA ILE A 107 28.96 -5.14 8.78
C ILE A 107 29.62 -5.54 10.11
N ASN A 108 29.08 -6.53 10.82
CA ASN A 108 29.67 -7.00 12.08
C ASN A 108 31.09 -7.55 11.91
N ARG A 109 31.38 -8.22 10.79
CA ARG A 109 32.75 -8.68 10.48
C ARG A 109 33.70 -7.52 10.23
N GLU A 110 33.23 -6.47 9.56
CA GLU A 110 34.03 -5.26 9.32
C GLU A 110 34.31 -4.49 10.60
N ILE A 111 33.31 -4.37 11.48
CA ILE A 111 33.49 -3.79 12.83
C ILE A 111 34.55 -4.57 13.59
N ALA A 112 34.42 -5.91 13.68
CA ALA A 112 35.38 -6.73 14.40
C ALA A 112 36.82 -6.62 13.86
N ARG A 113 36.99 -6.51 12.53
CA ARG A 113 38.31 -6.30 11.92
C ARG A 113 38.88 -4.93 12.26
N LYS A 114 38.05 -3.89 12.23
CA LYS A 114 38.46 -2.52 12.57
C LYS A 114 38.82 -2.41 14.06
N ASP A 115 38.03 -3.00 14.95
CA ASP A 115 38.31 -3.02 16.39
C ASP A 115 39.61 -3.76 16.71
N LYS A 116 39.89 -4.87 16.02
CA LYS A 116 41.18 -5.57 16.15
C LYS A 116 42.35 -4.71 15.71
N ALA A 117 42.26 -4.05 14.55
CA ALA A 117 43.32 -3.16 14.07
C ALA A 117 43.53 -1.95 15.00
N LEU A 118 42.44 -1.39 15.54
CA LEU A 118 42.49 -0.32 16.54
C LEU A 118 43.17 -0.79 17.84
N ALA A 119 42.87 -2.00 18.30
CA ALA A 119 43.51 -2.58 19.49
C ALA A 119 45.01 -2.82 19.30
N GLU A 120 45.42 -3.33 18.12
CA GLU A 120 46.83 -3.52 17.77
C GLU A 120 47.58 -2.17 17.70
N ALA A 121 46.98 -1.14 17.09
CA ALA A 121 47.55 0.20 17.05
C ALA A 121 47.68 0.83 18.46
N ALA A 122 46.67 0.66 19.30
CA ALA A 122 46.72 1.12 20.69
C ALA A 122 47.83 0.41 21.49
N ALA A 123 48.01 -0.90 21.28
CA ALA A 123 49.08 -1.65 21.94
C ALA A 123 50.47 -1.16 21.54
N LEU A 124 50.70 -0.86 20.26
CA LEU A 124 51.97 -0.29 19.77
C LEU A 124 52.26 1.08 20.38
N LEU A 125 51.26 1.97 20.43
CA LEU A 125 51.40 3.30 21.03
C LEU A 125 51.72 3.25 22.54
N ILE A 126 51.16 2.28 23.26
CA ILE A 126 51.46 2.07 24.67
C ILE A 126 52.91 1.62 24.82
N LEU A 127 53.37 0.69 23.99
CA LEU A 127 54.73 0.16 24.00
C LEU A 127 55.79 1.22 23.65
N GLU A 128 55.47 2.19 22.79
CA GLU A 128 56.37 3.31 22.45
C GLU A 128 56.49 4.35 23.57
N LYS A 129 55.45 4.49 24.41
CA LYS A 129 55.44 5.45 25.52
C LYS A 129 56.05 4.92 26.82
N SER A 130 56.24 3.60 26.93
CA SER A 130 56.86 2.91 28.07
C SER A 130 58.35 2.68 27.84
#